data_AF-A0A531JIS2-F1
#
_entry.id   AF-A0A531JIS2-F1
#
_cell.length_a   1.000
_cell.length_b   1.000
_cell.length_c   1.000
_cell.angle_alpha   90.00
_cell.angle_beta   90.00
_cell.angle_gamma   90.00
#
_symmetry.space_group_name_H-M   'P 1'
#
loop_
_entity.id
_entity.type
_entity.pdbx_description
1 polymer ?
#
loop_
_entity_poly.entity_id
_entity_poly.type
_entity_poly.pdbx_seq_one_letter_code
_entity_poly.pdbx_strand_id
1 'polypeptide(L)'
;ALNEKGEVVNGRGDKPNRHDVLTGSKPDGTKIADQTCGDWTMSGADGAAMMGHHDRTGLDDSAAAKSWNSSHTSRGGCSQEALQGTGGDGLFYCFAVE
;
A
#
# COMPACT_ATOMS: atom_id res chain seq x y z
N ALA A 1 0.11 -11.71 -1.86
CA ALA A 1 1.60 -11.68 -1.86
C ALA A 1 2.17 -12.70 -0.87
N LEU A 2 3.47 -12.96 -0.92
CA LEU A 2 4.20 -13.75 0.08
C LEU A 2 5.13 -12.84 0.90
N ASN A 3 5.34 -13.18 2.17
CA ASN A 3 6.37 -12.54 3.00
C ASN A 3 7.76 -13.17 2.78
N GLU A 4 8.76 -12.70 3.52
CA GLU A 4 10.15 -13.18 3.43
C GLU A 4 10.35 -14.66 3.80
N LYS A 5 9.35 -15.27 4.44
CA LYS A 5 9.32 -16.70 4.80
C LYS A 5 8.54 -17.55 3.80
N GLY A 6 8.00 -16.95 2.74
CA GLY A 6 7.16 -17.63 1.76
C GLY A 6 5.72 -17.88 2.24
N GLU A 7 5.28 -17.22 3.31
CA GLU A 7 3.92 -17.35 3.85
C GLU A 7 2.99 -16.36 3.16
N VAL A 8 1.72 -16.73 2.99
CA VAL A 8 0.70 -15.86 2.41
C VAL A 8 0.44 -14.67 3.34
N VAL A 9 0.49 -13.46 2.79
CA VAL A 9 0.09 -12.23 3.49
C VAL A 9 -1.42 -12.10 3.44
N ASN A 10 -2.04 -11.86 4.61
CA ASN A 10 -3.47 -11.58 4.74
C ASN A 10 -3.96 -10.52 3.75
N GLY A 11 -5.05 -10.82 3.06
CA GLY A 11 -5.72 -9.92 2.13
C GLY A 11 -6.95 -9.26 2.75
N ARG A 12 -7.74 -8.64 1.88
CA ARG A 12 -8.99 -7.99 2.26
C ARG A 12 -9.98 -9.02 2.81
N GLY A 13 -10.48 -8.76 4.01
CA GLY A 13 -11.44 -9.62 4.70
C GLY A 13 -10.80 -10.54 5.75
N ASP A 14 -9.49 -10.72 5.69
CA ASP A 14 -8.72 -11.44 6.71
C ASP A 14 -8.49 -10.59 7.96
N LYS A 15 -8.06 -11.23 9.06
CA LYS A 15 -7.73 -10.56 10.32
C LYS A 15 -6.31 -10.92 10.80
N PRO A 16 -5.42 -9.93 11.00
CA PRO A 16 -5.58 -8.52 10.63
C PRO A 16 -5.64 -8.34 9.10
N ASN A 17 -6.32 -7.28 8.63
CA ASN A 17 -6.30 -6.89 7.21
C ASN A 17 -4.93 -6.25 6.90
N ARG A 18 -4.27 -6.73 5.84
CA ARG A 18 -2.92 -6.28 5.43
C ARG A 18 -2.79 -6.19 3.90
N HIS A 19 -3.88 -5.79 3.24
CA HIS A 19 -3.93 -5.85 1.78
C HIS A 19 -3.27 -4.67 1.08
N ASP A 20 -3.21 -3.50 1.73
CA ASP A 20 -2.56 -2.31 1.17
C ASP A 20 -1.04 -2.41 1.32
N VAL A 21 -0.35 -2.09 0.22
CA VAL A 21 1.10 -2.08 0.12
C VAL A 21 1.56 -0.69 -0.33
N LEU A 22 2.51 -0.12 0.41
CA LEU A 22 3.15 1.15 0.09
C LEU A 22 3.88 1.04 -1.25
N THR A 23 3.62 1.99 -2.14
CA THR A 23 4.24 2.01 -3.48
C THR A 23 4.74 3.38 -3.88
N GLY A 24 3.98 4.46 -3.60
CA GLY A 24 4.39 5.80 -4.00
C GLY A 24 4.47 5.98 -5.52
N SER A 25 3.74 5.17 -6.28
CA SER A 25 3.78 5.16 -7.74
C SER A 25 2.44 5.52 -8.40
N LYS A 26 2.51 6.06 -9.62
CA LYS A 26 1.39 6.08 -10.56
C LYS A 26 1.16 4.66 -11.12
N PRO A 27 0.04 4.40 -11.82
CA PRO A 27 -0.22 3.09 -12.41
C PRO A 27 0.87 2.62 -13.38
N ASP A 28 1.57 3.54 -14.06
CA ASP A 28 2.68 3.27 -14.97
C ASP A 28 4.02 2.96 -14.27
N GLY A 29 4.05 2.96 -12.94
CA GLY A 29 5.23 2.69 -12.13
C GLY A 29 6.14 3.90 -11.90
N THR A 30 5.85 5.06 -12.50
CA THR A 30 6.62 6.28 -12.22
C THR A 30 6.28 6.84 -10.83
N LYS A 31 7.22 7.59 -10.24
CA LYS A 31 6.99 8.27 -8.94
C LYS A 31 5.74 9.15 -9.02
N ILE A 32 4.86 9.05 -8.02
CA ILE A 32 3.79 10.02 -7.81
C ILE A 32 4.26 11.15 -6.88
N ALA A 33 3.94 12.40 -7.24
CA ALA A 33 4.37 13.57 -6.48
C ALA A 33 3.65 13.64 -5.12
N ASP A 34 4.40 13.99 -4.08
CA ASP A 34 3.92 14.28 -2.70
C ASP A 34 3.15 13.15 -2.00
N GLN A 35 3.16 11.93 -2.57
CA GLN A 35 2.43 10.77 -2.07
C GLN A 35 3.39 9.61 -1.72
N THR A 36 4.51 9.96 -1.10
CA THR A 36 5.56 9.03 -0.62
C THR A 36 5.79 9.18 0.88
N CYS A 37 4.89 9.83 1.62
CA CYS A 37 5.13 10.18 3.03
C CYS A 37 6.47 10.91 3.23
N GLY A 38 6.71 11.95 2.41
CA GLY A 38 7.95 12.73 2.43
C GLY A 38 9.18 11.90 2.08
N ASP A 39 9.13 11.18 0.96
CA ASP A 39 10.19 10.24 0.55
C ASP A 39 10.54 9.25 1.68
N TRP A 40 9.49 8.73 2.31
CA TRP A 40 9.52 7.73 3.38
C TRP A 40 10.19 8.20 4.67
N THR A 41 10.16 9.50 4.95
CA THR A 41 10.71 10.10 6.19
C THR A 41 9.66 10.55 7.20
N MET A 42 8.38 10.54 6.83
CA MET A 42 7.27 10.91 7.72
C MET A 42 6.61 9.69 8.36
N SER A 43 6.21 9.83 9.62
CA SER A 43 5.53 8.78 10.41
C SER A 43 4.37 9.31 11.27
N GLY A 44 3.94 10.56 11.02
CA GLY A 44 2.90 11.25 11.79
C GLY A 44 1.56 11.34 11.05
N ALA A 45 0.73 12.27 11.49
CA ALA A 45 -0.57 12.56 10.85
C ALA A 45 -0.43 13.35 9.52
N ASP A 46 0.75 13.92 9.27
CA ASP A 46 1.05 14.68 8.06
C ASP A 46 1.49 13.76 6.90
N GLY A 47 1.20 14.22 5.68
CA GLY A 47 1.55 13.51 4.46
C GLY A 47 0.57 12.38 4.08
N ALA A 48 0.87 11.72 2.98
CA ALA A 48 0.16 10.54 2.52
C ALA A 48 1.10 9.67 1.67
N ALA A 49 0.79 8.38 1.57
CA ALA A 49 1.45 7.46 0.65
C ALA A 49 0.46 6.88 -0.35
N MET A 50 0.81 6.83 -1.63
CA MET A 50 0.08 6.03 -2.61
C MET A 50 0.33 4.54 -2.36
N MET A 51 -0.75 3.77 -2.38
CA MET A 51 -0.78 2.35 -2.04
C MET A 51 -1.43 1.56 -3.17
N GLY A 52 -1.13 0.27 -3.25
CA GLY A 52 -1.85 -0.67 -4.09
C GLY A 52 -2.23 -1.93 -3.33
N HIS A 53 -3.07 -2.78 -3.93
CA HIS A 53 -3.58 -3.99 -3.29
C HIS A 53 -2.82 -5.23 -3.76
N HIS A 54 -2.16 -5.95 -2.86
CA HIS A 54 -1.42 -7.17 -3.26
C HIS A 54 -2.33 -8.32 -3.73
N ASP A 55 -3.59 -8.29 -3.29
CA ASP A 55 -4.64 -9.26 -3.59
C ASP A 55 -5.54 -8.80 -4.75
N ARG A 56 -5.26 -7.62 -5.32
CA ARG A 56 -6.03 -6.99 -6.40
C ARG A 56 -7.52 -6.87 -6.11
N THR A 57 -7.90 -6.75 -4.85
CA THR A 57 -9.31 -6.67 -4.42
C THR A 57 -9.65 -5.29 -3.87
N GLY A 58 -10.62 -4.62 -4.50
CA GLY A 58 -11.12 -3.31 -4.08
C GLY A 58 -12.63 -3.30 -3.90
N LEU A 59 -13.21 -2.10 -3.78
CA LEU A 59 -14.66 -1.92 -3.54
C LEU A 59 -15.52 -2.22 -4.77
N ASP A 60 -14.90 -2.21 -5.95
CA ASP A 60 -15.53 -2.42 -7.25
C ASP A 60 -14.53 -3.05 -8.25
N ASP A 61 -14.95 -3.16 -9.51
CA ASP A 61 -14.15 -3.73 -10.60
C ASP A 61 -13.30 -2.71 -11.38
N SER A 62 -13.18 -1.47 -10.90
CA SER A 62 -12.38 -0.44 -11.57
C SER A 62 -10.89 -0.82 -11.61
N ALA A 63 -10.18 -0.24 -12.59
CA ALA A 63 -8.73 -0.43 -12.70
C ALA A 63 -7.98 0.03 -11.44
N ALA A 64 -8.44 1.11 -10.79
CA ALA A 64 -7.89 1.60 -9.54
C ALA A 64 -8.15 0.61 -8.38
N ALA A 65 -9.38 0.13 -8.21
CA ALA A 65 -9.74 -0.82 -7.15
C ALA A 65 -8.96 -2.15 -7.24
N LYS A 66 -8.61 -2.57 -8.45
CA LYS A 66 -7.82 -3.78 -8.70
C LYS A 66 -6.33 -3.50 -8.86
N SER A 67 -5.86 -2.27 -8.72
CA SER A 67 -4.45 -1.94 -8.95
C SER A 67 -3.55 -2.55 -7.86
N TRP A 68 -2.38 -3.03 -8.26
CA TRP A 68 -1.40 -3.55 -7.30
C TRP A 68 -0.43 -2.45 -6.80
N ASN A 69 -0.37 -1.31 -7.50
CA ASN A 69 0.60 -0.23 -7.25
C ASN A 69 0.05 1.19 -7.21
N SER A 70 -1.25 1.40 -7.45
CA SER A 70 -1.85 2.74 -7.48
C SER A 70 -3.37 2.67 -7.34
N SER A 71 -3.83 2.24 -6.16
CA SER A 71 -5.25 2.09 -5.82
C SER A 71 -5.80 3.33 -5.14
N HIS A 72 -5.19 3.74 -4.02
CA HIS A 72 -5.59 4.92 -3.26
C HIS A 72 -4.44 5.42 -2.38
N THR A 73 -4.60 6.63 -1.84
CA THR A 73 -3.69 7.18 -0.84
C THR A 73 -4.02 6.66 0.56
N SER A 74 -3.03 6.63 1.45
CA SER A 74 -3.27 6.43 2.88
C SER A 74 -4.25 7.48 3.42
N ARG A 75 -5.00 7.10 4.46
CA ARG A 75 -5.98 7.98 5.11
C ARG A 75 -5.52 8.30 6.53
N GLY A 76 -5.39 9.60 6.83
CA GLY A 76 -5.04 10.07 8.17
C GLY A 76 -3.54 10.15 8.46
N GLY A 77 -2.71 10.11 7.43
CA GLY A 77 -1.26 10.34 7.54
C GLY A 77 -0.41 9.13 7.18
N CYS A 78 0.76 9.10 7.81
CA CYS A 78 1.85 8.14 7.57
C CYS A 78 2.19 7.32 8.83
N SER A 79 1.47 7.49 9.93
CA SER A 79 1.63 6.67 11.14
C SER A 79 1.11 5.25 10.94
N GLN A 80 1.57 4.31 11.76
CA GLN A 80 1.11 2.92 11.69
C GLN A 80 -0.42 2.82 11.83
N GLU A 81 -1.00 3.59 12.74
CA GLU A 81 -2.44 3.63 12.97
C GLU A 81 -3.19 4.15 11.74
N ALA A 82 -2.64 5.14 11.02
CA ALA A 82 -3.22 5.65 9.78
C ALA A 82 -3.20 4.59 8.66
N LEU A 83 -2.08 3.88 8.52
CA LEU A 83 -1.95 2.81 7.52
C LEU A 83 -2.91 1.64 7.82
N GLN A 84 -3.01 1.22 9.09
CA GLN A 84 -3.98 0.20 9.52
C GLN A 84 -5.43 0.67 9.33
N GLY A 85 -5.70 1.95 9.55
CA GLY A 85 -7.01 2.57 9.36
C GLY A 85 -7.49 2.65 7.91
N THR A 86 -6.63 2.34 6.93
CA THR A 86 -7.00 2.22 5.52
C THR A 86 -7.00 0.79 4.98
N GLY A 87 -6.34 -0.16 5.67
CA GLY A 87 -6.25 -1.56 5.23
C GLY A 87 -4.81 -2.10 5.09
N GLY A 88 -3.80 -1.28 5.38
CA GLY A 88 -2.39 -1.65 5.30
C GLY A 88 -1.75 -1.97 6.65
N ASP A 89 -0.45 -2.26 6.62
CA ASP A 89 0.37 -2.45 7.82
C ASP A 89 1.81 -1.93 7.62
N GLY A 90 1.99 -0.96 6.71
CA GLY A 90 3.31 -0.43 6.35
C GLY A 90 4.16 -1.39 5.49
N LEU A 91 3.52 -2.34 4.81
CA LEU A 91 4.21 -3.31 3.96
C LEU A 91 4.67 -2.65 2.65
N PHE A 92 5.78 -3.15 2.10
CA PHE A 92 6.33 -2.76 0.80
C PHE A 92 6.87 -3.99 0.08
N TYR A 93 6.99 -3.91 -1.25
CA TYR A 93 7.54 -5.01 -2.04
C TYR A 93 9.07 -4.97 -2.06
N CYS A 94 9.67 -6.16 -1.98
CA CYS A 94 11.08 -6.39 -2.29
C CYS A 94 11.16 -7.12 -3.63
N PHE A 95 11.92 -6.57 -4.58
CA PHE A 95 12.14 -7.19 -5.88
C PHE A 95 13.58 -7.69 -5.95
N ALA A 96 13.77 -8.90 -6.49
CA ALA A 96 15.10 -9.42 -6.75
C ALA A 96 15.81 -8.55 -7.78
N VAL A 97 17.08 -8.24 -7.51
CA VAL A 97 17.99 -7.64 -8.49
C VAL A 97 18.78 -8.77 -9.17
N GLU A 98 19.03 -8.62 -10.47
CA GLU A 98 19.86 -9.55 -11.24
C GLU A 98 21.35 -9.38 -10.92
#